data_AF-A0A920QKE1-F1
#
_entry.id   AF-A0A920QKE1-F1
#
_cell.length_a   1.000
_cell.length_b   1.000
_cell.length_c   1.000
_cell.angle_alpha   90.00
_cell.angle_beta   90.00
_cell.angle_gamma   90.00
#
_symmetry.space_group_name_H-M   'P 1'
#
loop_
_entity.id
_entity.type
_entity.pdbx_description
1 polymer ?
#
loop_
_entity_poly.entity_id
_entity_poly.type
_entity_poly.pdbx_seq_one_letter_code
_entity_poly.pdbx_strand_id
1 'polypeptide(L)' 'MEELCPQATLLNYVNPMVMLCMAINQIAPEMKMVGLCHSVQGTAEQLAKDINENISDIEYFCAGINHMSFLPKF' A
#
# COMPACT_ATOMS: atom_id res chain seq x y z
N MET A 1 -17.79 7.81 9.91
CA MET A 1 -17.85 7.89 8.43
C MET A 1 -19.18 7.39 7.91
N GLU A 2 -19.67 6.24 8.39
CA GLU A 2 -20.95 5.67 7.94
C GLU A 2 -22.14 6.64 8.03
N GLU A 3 -22.27 7.39 9.12
CA GLU A 3 -23.38 8.34 9.30
C GLU A 3 -23.24 9.61 8.45
N LEU A 4 -22.04 10.20 8.43
CA LEU A 4 -21.83 11.55 7.87
C LEU A 4 -21.39 11.54 6.40
N CYS A 5 -20.71 10.48 5.96
CA CYS A 5 -20.09 10.39 4.65
C CYS A 5 -19.96 8.93 4.17
N PRO A 6 -21.08 8.18 4.03
CA PRO A 6 -21.07 6.74 3.73
C PRO A 6 -20.39 6.37 2.39
N GLN A 7 -20.17 7.34 1.50
CA GLN A 7 -19.54 7.12 0.19
C GLN A 7 -18.05 7.48 0.15
N ALA A 8 -17.50 8.06 1.21
CA ALA A 8 -16.10 8.45 1.27
C ALA A 8 -15.19 7.22 1.41
N THR A 9 -13.99 7.30 0.82
CA THR A 9 -12.94 6.29 0.97
C THR A 9 -12.01 6.67 2.12
N LEU A 10 -11.83 5.77 3.07
CA LEU A 10 -10.82 5.91 4.12
C LEU A 10 -9.42 5.63 3.56
N LEU A 11 -8.54 6.62 3.58
CA LEU A 11 -7.13 6.46 3.24
C LEU A 11 -6.32 6.28 4.54
N ASN A 12 -6.03 5.03 4.91
CA ASN A 12 -5.32 4.73 6.15
C ASN A 12 -3.79 4.72 5.95
N TYR A 13 -3.12 5.70 6.56
CA TYR A 13 -1.65 5.79 6.65
C TYR A 13 -1.12 5.41 8.04
N VAL A 14 -2.01 5.12 9.00
CA VAL A 14 -1.65 4.84 10.39
C VAL A 14 -1.16 3.40 10.53
N ASN A 15 -0.12 3.21 11.34
CA ASN A 15 0.45 1.90 11.65
C ASN A 15 -0.09 1.30 12.96
N PRO A 16 -0.14 -0.04 13.09
CA PRO A 16 0.27 -1.06 12.11
C PRO A 16 -0.76 -1.26 10.99
N MET A 17 -0.44 -0.82 9.76
CA MET A 17 -1.46 -0.57 8.73
C MET A 17 -2.22 -1.83 8.32
N VAL A 18 -1.52 -2.94 8.07
CA VAL A 18 -2.20 -4.21 7.68
C VAL A 18 -3.17 -4.71 8.76
N MET A 19 -2.79 -4.64 10.04
CA MET A 19 -3.65 -5.12 11.11
C MET A 19 -4.89 -4.22 11.29
N LEU A 20 -4.71 -2.90 11.18
CA LEU A 20 -5.83 -1.95 11.24
C LEU A 20 -6.80 -2.15 10.07
N CYS A 21 -6.26 -2.29 8.85
CA CYS A 21 -7.07 -2.57 7.67
C CYS A 21 -7.81 -3.91 7.78
N MET A 22 -7.16 -4.96 8.28
CA MET A 22 -7.81 -6.25 8.51
C MET A 22 -8.94 -6.15 9.54
N ALA A 23 -8.71 -5.46 10.66
CA ALA A 23 -9.73 -5.26 11.68
C ALA A 23 -10.95 -4.51 11.12
N ILE A 24 -10.71 -3.42 10.39
CA ILE A 24 -11.77 -2.66 9.71
C ILE A 24 -12.56 -3.55 8.74
N ASN A 25 -11.87 -4.31 7.90
CA ASN A 25 -12.52 -5.19 6.92
C ASN A 25 -13.38 -6.28 7.58
N GLN A 26 -13.05 -6.69 8.81
CA GLN A 26 -13.85 -7.65 9.57
C GLN A 26 -15.08 -7.01 10.23
N ILE A 27 -14.95 -5.81 10.80
CA ILE A 27 -16.03 -5.17 11.57
C ILE A 27 -16.97 -4.31 10.71
N ALA A 28 -16.49 -3.82 9.57
CA ALA A 28 -17.22 -2.92 8.67
C ALA A 28 -16.85 -3.22 7.20
N PRO A 29 -17.24 -4.40 6.67
CA PRO A 29 -16.86 -4.84 5.32
C PRO A 29 -17.38 -3.92 4.19
N GLU A 30 -18.44 -3.15 4.45
CA GLU A 30 -19.02 -2.20 3.49
C GLU A 30 -18.24 -0.89 3.40
N MET A 31 -17.33 -0.61 4.34
CA MET A 31 -16.55 0.62 4.34
C MET A 31 -15.48 0.60 3.26
N LYS A 32 -15.53 1.59 2.35
CA LYS A 32 -14.49 1.79 1.34
C LYS A 32 -13.20 2.25 2.02
N MET A 33 -12.14 1.47 1.89
CA MET A 33 -10.85 1.75 2.53
C MET A 33 -9.68 1.33 1.65
N VAL A 34 -8.60 2.12 1.68
CA VAL A 34 -7.30 1.78 1.12
C VAL A 34 -6.22 2.02 2.18
N GLY A 35 -5.40 1.01 2.43
CA GLY A 35 -4.20 1.15 3.24
C GLY A 35 -3.02 1.61 2.40
N LEU A 36 -2.25 2.56 2.91
CA LEU A 36 -1.14 3.17 2.16
C LEU A 36 0.19 2.97 2.89
N CYS A 37 1.25 2.76 2.11
CA CYS A 37 2.62 2.64 2.58
C CYS A 37 3.57 3.13 1.48
N HIS A 38 4.70 3.70 1.88
CA HIS A 38 5.73 4.23 0.97
C HIS A 38 6.85 3.22 0.68
N SER A 39 6.85 2.06 1.33
CA SER A 39 7.98 1.12 1.29
C SER A 39 8.22 0.55 -0.11
N VAL A 40 7.18 0.27 -0.89
CA VAL A 40 7.33 -0.34 -2.21
C VAL A 40 7.97 0.65 -3.19
N GLN A 41 7.48 1.88 -3.21
CA GLN A 41 8.01 2.97 -4.04
C GLN A 41 9.45 3.28 -3.64
N GLY A 42 9.72 3.41 -2.33
CA GLY A 42 11.06 3.70 -1.82
C GLY A 42 12.07 2.59 -2.12
N THR A 43 11.66 1.31 -2.08
CA THR A 43 12.53 0.19 -2.48
C THR A 43 12.77 0.20 -3.98
N ALA A 44 11.73 0.40 -4.80
CA ALA A 44 11.87 0.45 -6.25
C ALA A 44 12.79 1.59 -6.70
N GLU A 45 12.65 2.79 -6.12
CA GLU A 45 13.54 3.93 -6.37
C GLU A 45 15.00 3.66 -5.97
N GLN A 46 15.23 2.91 -4.90
CA GLN A 46 16.59 2.54 -4.48
C GLN A 46 17.21 1.53 -5.46
N LEU A 47 16.47 0.49 -5.84
CA LEU A 47 16.94 -0.50 -6.80
C LEU A 47 17.24 0.12 -8.18
N ALA A 48 16.41 1.06 -8.64
CA ALA A 48 16.65 1.80 -9.88
C ALA A 48 17.97 2.58 -9.83
N LYS A 49 18.26 3.23 -8.69
CA LYS A 49 19.53 3.93 -8.47
C LYS A 49 20.72 2.97 -8.47
N ASP A 50 20.58 1.80 -7.86
CA ASP A 50 21.65 0.80 -7.77
C ASP A 50 22.07 0.29 -9.16
N ILE A 51 21.14 0.21 -10.12
CA ILE A 51 21.41 -0.19 -11.52
C ILE A 51 21.61 1.00 -12.47
N ASN A 52 21.61 2.23 -11.96
CA ASN A 52 21.75 3.48 -12.72
C ASN A 52 20.71 3.65 -13.84
N GLU A 53 19.45 3.31 -13.55
CA GLU A 53 18.31 3.49 -14.44
C GLU A 53 17.29 4.49 -13.87
N ASN A 54 16.43 5.04 -14.72
CA ASN A 54 15.34 5.90 -14.29
C ASN A 54 14.12 5.06 -13.89
N ILE A 55 13.57 5.29 -12.69
CA ILE A 55 12.42 4.54 -12.17
C ILE A 55 11.18 4.62 -13.08
N SER A 56 11.03 5.71 -13.85
CA SER A 56 9.93 5.86 -14.82
C SER A 56 9.97 4.84 -15.95
N ASP A 57 11.14 4.25 -16.20
CA ASP A 57 11.40 3.34 -17.32
C ASP A 57 11.36 1.87 -16.87
N ILE A 58 11.07 1.63 -15.57
CA ILE A 58 11.06 0.30 -14.95
C ILE A 58 9.63 -0.13 -14.64
N GLU A 59 9.22 -1.25 -15.20
CA GLU A 59 7.98 -1.94 -14.84
C GLU A 59 8.27 -3.08 -13.86
N TYR A 60 7.87 -2.91 -12.60
CA TYR A 60 8.06 -3.91 -11.56
C TYR A 60 6.72 -4.49 -11.06
N PHE A 61 6.77 -5.74 -10.61
CA PHE A 61 5.64 -6.41 -9.95
C PHE A 61 5.93 -6.55 -8.47
N CYS A 62 5.00 -6.11 -7.61
CA CYS A 62 5.10 -6.22 -6.16
C CYS A 62 3.99 -7.11 -5.59
N ALA A 63 4.34 -7.99 -4.64
CA ALA A 63 3.41 -8.84 -3.93
C ALA A 63 3.79 -9.01 -2.45
N GLY A 64 2.80 -9.20 -1.59
CA GLY A 64 2.98 -9.42 -0.15
C GLY A 64 1.98 -8.62 0.69
N ILE A 65 2.33 -8.33 1.94
CA ILE A 65 1.55 -7.49 2.85
C ILE A 65 2.34 -6.25 3.26
N ASN A 66 1.69 -5.30 3.94
CA ASN A 66 2.36 -4.12 4.47
C ASN A 66 3.58 -4.52 5.32
N HIS A 67 4.73 -3.91 5.05
CA HIS A 67 6.03 -4.18 5.70
C HIS A 67 6.54 -5.63 5.54
N MET A 68 5.97 -6.41 4.62
CA MET A 68 6.45 -7.73 4.21
C MET A 68 6.07 -7.96 2.75
N SER A 69 6.64 -7.13 1.88
CA SER A 69 6.40 -7.11 0.43
C SER A 69 7.68 -7.39 -0.34
N PHE A 70 7.54 -8.05 -1.48
CA PHE A 70 8.63 -8.48 -2.34
C PHE A 70 8.42 -7.97 -3.76
N LEU A 71 9.52 -7.86 -4.51
CA LEU A 71 9.56 -7.50 -5.92
C LEU A 71 9.98 -8.71 -6.76
N PRO A 72 9.10 -9.69 -7.00
CA PRO A 72 9.40 -10.90 -7.79
C PRO A 72 9.81 -10.62 -9.26
N LYS A 73 9.46 -9.44 -9.79
CA LYS A 73 9.94 -8.93 -11.08
C LYS A 73 10.31 -7.46 -10.87
N PHE A 74 11.52 -7.09 -11.26
CA PHE A 74 12.03 -5.72 -11.24
C PHE A 74 12.71 -5.45 -12.58
#